data_AF-A0A5J5D5E0-F1
#
_entry.id   AF-A0A5J5D5E0-F1
#
_cell.length_a   1.000
_cell.length_b   1.000
_cell.length_c   1.000
_cell.angle_alpha   90.00
_cell.angle_beta   90.00
_cell.angle_gamma   90.00
#
_symmetry.space_group_name_H-M   'P 1'
#
loop_
_entity.id
_entity.type
_entity.pdbx_description
1 polymer ?
#
loop_
_entity_poly.entity_id
_entity_poly.type
_entity_poly.pdbx_seq_one_letter_code
_entity_poly.pdbx_strand_id
1 'polypeptide(L)'
;MTLLQCSWLFLMSFSLGWRSYEQCNGTMLCFAPDLVINKERMKLPFMNDQCEQMLKICNEFVRLQVSYDEYLCMKVLLLLSTVPKEGLKSQTVFDEIRMMYIKELGKAIVKREENASQNWQRFYQLTKLLDSMQEMVKGLLQICFYTFVNKTFSVEFPEMLAEIITNQIPKFKDGSVKPLLPSLGVLPCPSKPQPFSLIMEHNTCGLTPPNLVP
;
A
#
# COMPACT_ATOMS: atom_id res chain seq x y z
N MET A 1 13.90 9.72 6.37
CA MET A 1 13.15 9.14 7.51
C MET A 1 11.64 9.26 7.40
N THR A 2 11.08 10.41 7.01
CA THR A 2 9.62 10.68 6.99
C THR A 2 8.78 9.62 6.25
N LEU A 3 9.15 9.24 5.02
CA LEU A 3 8.38 8.25 4.24
C LEU A 3 8.26 6.91 4.95
N LEU A 4 9.37 6.41 5.51
CA LEU A 4 9.38 5.15 6.26
C LEU A 4 8.51 5.26 7.51
N GLN A 5 8.63 6.36 8.26
CA GLN A 5 7.77 6.61 9.41
C GLN A 5 6.30 6.71 9.02
N CYS A 6 5.92 7.18 7.82
CA CYS A 6 4.53 7.25 7.37
C CYS A 6 4.00 5.91 6.83
N SER A 7 4.86 5.04 6.31
CA SER A 7 4.47 3.84 5.55
C SER A 7 4.84 2.50 6.19
N TRP A 8 5.52 2.51 7.35
CA TRP A 8 6.05 1.29 7.98
C TRP A 8 5.01 0.15 8.09
N LEU A 9 3.78 0.47 8.54
CA LEU A 9 2.75 -0.55 8.71
C LEU A 9 2.18 -1.03 7.38
N PHE A 10 2.16 -0.19 6.33
CA PHE A 10 1.86 -0.65 4.98
C PHE A 10 2.87 -1.70 4.51
N LEU A 11 4.15 -1.42 4.69
CA LEU A 11 5.23 -2.32 4.27
C LEU A 11 5.20 -3.64 5.02
N MET A 12 4.97 -3.58 6.34
CA MET A 12 4.88 -4.76 7.19
C MET A 12 3.66 -5.62 6.84
N SER A 13 2.47 -5.01 6.74
CA SER A 13 1.24 -5.73 6.41
C SER A 13 1.25 -6.27 4.98
N PHE A 14 1.74 -5.51 3.99
CA PHE A 14 1.83 -5.98 2.60
C PHE A 14 2.80 -7.16 2.47
N SER A 15 3.92 -7.11 3.20
CA SER A 15 4.89 -8.22 3.23
C SER A 15 4.34 -9.44 3.98
N LEU A 16 3.53 -9.25 5.02
CA LEU A 16 2.78 -10.33 5.65
C LEU A 16 1.79 -10.97 4.66
N GLY A 17 1.07 -10.15 3.90
CA GLY A 17 0.14 -10.63 2.86
C GLY A 17 0.84 -11.49 1.82
N TRP A 18 1.99 -11.02 1.32
CA TRP A 18 2.82 -11.76 0.38
C TRP A 18 3.30 -13.11 0.93
N ARG A 19 3.86 -13.14 2.15
CA ARG A 19 4.30 -14.41 2.76
C ARG A 19 3.14 -15.39 2.94
N SER A 20 1.99 -14.88 3.36
CA SER A 20 0.77 -15.67 3.55
C SER A 20 0.26 -16.24 2.23
N TYR A 21 0.32 -15.44 1.16
CA TYR A 21 0.02 -15.89 -0.20
C TYR A 21 0.97 -17.02 -0.64
N GLU A 22 2.27 -16.81 -0.59
CA GLU A 22 3.27 -17.78 -1.07
C GLU A 22 3.30 -19.07 -0.25
N GLN A 23 3.16 -18.99 1.08
CA GLN A 23 3.37 -20.15 1.96
C GLN A 23 2.11 -20.97 2.23
N CYS A 24 0.94 -20.34 2.21
CA CYS A 24 -0.31 -21.00 2.60
C CYS A 24 -1.53 -20.60 1.76
N ASN A 25 -1.30 -20.07 0.55
CA ASN A 25 -2.33 -19.65 -0.39
C ASN A 25 -3.36 -18.70 0.26
N GLY A 26 -2.90 -17.83 1.16
CA GLY A 26 -3.72 -16.83 1.85
C GLY A 26 -4.70 -17.38 2.89
N THR A 27 -4.59 -18.65 3.29
CA THR A 27 -5.53 -19.29 4.24
C THR A 27 -5.17 -19.05 5.72
N MET A 28 -3.93 -18.66 6.00
CA MET A 28 -3.37 -18.36 7.32
C MET A 28 -2.51 -17.10 7.23
N LEU A 29 -2.13 -16.51 8.37
CA LEU A 29 -1.22 -15.35 8.39
C LEU A 29 0.18 -15.76 8.81
N CYS A 30 1.13 -15.70 7.88
CA CYS A 30 2.52 -16.12 8.05
C CYS A 30 3.41 -14.94 8.49
N PHE A 31 3.43 -14.64 9.79
CA PHE A 31 4.28 -13.56 10.33
C PHE A 31 5.76 -13.91 10.20
N ALA A 32 6.13 -15.13 10.58
CA ALA A 32 7.47 -15.70 10.47
C ALA A 32 7.36 -17.24 10.34
N PRO A 33 8.44 -17.96 9.96
CA PRO A 33 8.40 -19.43 9.87
C PRO A 33 7.95 -20.13 11.16
N ASP A 34 8.27 -19.54 12.31
CA ASP A 34 7.95 -19.99 13.66
C ASP A 34 6.69 -19.35 14.25
N LEU A 35 6.11 -18.36 13.56
CA LEU A 35 4.91 -17.64 13.99
C LEU A 35 3.88 -17.56 12.86
N VAL A 36 3.05 -18.60 12.79
CA VAL A 36 1.90 -18.66 11.88
C VAL A 36 0.61 -18.58 12.69
N ILE A 37 -0.26 -17.64 12.32
CA ILE A 37 -1.59 -17.48 12.92
C ILE A 37 -2.59 -18.24 12.08
N ASN A 38 -3.09 -19.35 12.63
CA ASN A 38 -4.13 -20.18 12.03
C ASN A 38 -5.55 -19.68 12.41
N LYS A 39 -6.58 -20.31 11.84
CA LYS A 39 -7.98 -19.95 12.10
C LYS A 39 -8.39 -19.98 13.57
N GLU A 40 -7.77 -20.83 14.40
CA GLU A 40 -8.07 -20.91 15.83
C GLU A 40 -7.50 -19.71 16.58
N ARG A 41 -6.23 -19.37 16.33
CA ARG A 41 -5.57 -18.20 16.93
C ARG A 41 -6.22 -16.88 16.50
N MET A 42 -6.78 -16.80 15.30
CA MET A 42 -7.53 -15.61 14.87
C MET A 42 -8.77 -15.34 15.74
N LYS A 43 -9.38 -16.36 16.34
CA LYS A 43 -10.55 -16.19 17.21
C LYS A 43 -10.22 -15.63 18.59
N LEU A 44 -8.93 -15.43 18.91
CA LEU A 44 -8.53 -14.82 20.16
C LEU A 44 -9.04 -13.37 20.25
N PRO A 45 -9.39 -12.90 21.46
CA PRO A 45 -9.84 -11.52 21.68
C PRO A 45 -8.86 -10.51 21.07
N PHE A 46 -9.39 -9.41 20.52
CA PHE A 46 -8.64 -8.33 19.86
C PHE A 46 -7.91 -8.69 18.55
N MET A 47 -7.85 -9.98 18.17
CA MET A 47 -7.18 -10.41 16.94
C MET A 47 -8.14 -10.64 15.76
N ASN A 48 -9.38 -11.04 16.03
CA ASN A 48 -10.30 -11.54 15.01
C ASN A 48 -10.52 -10.55 13.85
N ASP A 49 -11.02 -9.36 14.14
CA ASP A 49 -11.35 -8.37 13.10
C ASP A 49 -10.12 -7.96 12.28
N GLN A 50 -8.97 -7.82 12.94
CA GLN A 50 -7.73 -7.41 12.28
C GLN A 50 -7.15 -8.52 11.41
N CYS A 51 -7.19 -9.76 11.89
CA CYS A 51 -6.78 -10.92 11.11
C CYS A 51 -7.71 -11.13 9.92
N GLU A 52 -9.02 -10.95 10.08
CA GLU A 52 -9.97 -11.06 8.99
C GLU A 52 -9.73 -10.01 7.91
N GLN A 53 -9.47 -8.75 8.29
CA GLN A 53 -9.10 -7.71 7.34
C GLN A 53 -7.80 -8.05 6.60
N MET A 54 -6.79 -8.56 7.31
CA MET A 54 -5.53 -8.98 6.69
C MET A 54 -5.72 -10.17 5.74
N LEU A 55 -6.60 -11.12 6.09
CA LEU A 55 -6.95 -12.24 5.21
C LEU A 55 -7.65 -11.77 3.93
N LYS A 56 -8.47 -10.71 3.98
CA LYS A 56 -9.07 -10.12 2.76
C LYS A 56 -7.99 -9.68 1.78
N ILE A 57 -6.93 -9.05 2.26
CA ILE A 57 -5.77 -8.69 1.43
C ILE A 57 -5.11 -9.96 0.86
N CYS A 58 -4.84 -10.96 1.70
CA CYS A 58 -4.24 -12.22 1.24
C CYS A 58 -5.08 -12.90 0.14
N ASN A 59 -6.40 -12.88 0.29
CA ASN A 59 -7.33 -13.41 -0.71
C ASN A 59 -7.28 -12.62 -2.02
N GLU A 60 -7.07 -11.30 -1.98
CA GLU A 60 -6.87 -10.50 -3.19
C GLU A 60 -5.55 -10.85 -3.90
N PHE A 61 -4.47 -11.12 -3.16
CA PHE A 61 -3.23 -11.66 -3.75
C PHE A 61 -3.48 -12.98 -4.50
N VAL A 62 -4.20 -13.90 -3.87
CA VAL A 62 -4.59 -15.20 -4.47
C VAL A 62 -5.48 -14.99 -5.68
N ARG A 63 -6.51 -14.15 -5.57
CA ARG A 63 -7.48 -13.88 -6.65
C ARG A 63 -6.80 -13.26 -7.87
N LEU A 64 -5.85 -12.35 -7.65
CA LEU A 64 -5.14 -11.63 -8.71
C LEU A 64 -3.92 -12.38 -9.24
N GLN A 65 -3.49 -13.43 -8.53
CA GLN A 65 -2.25 -14.18 -8.80
C GLN A 65 -1.10 -13.20 -9.02
N VAL A 66 -0.87 -12.35 -8.03
CA VAL A 66 0.12 -11.26 -8.09
C VAL A 66 1.50 -11.85 -8.28
N SER A 67 2.24 -11.39 -9.29
CA SER A 67 3.59 -11.85 -9.54
C SER A 67 4.58 -11.20 -8.56
N TYR A 68 5.76 -11.80 -8.40
CA TYR A 68 6.80 -11.23 -7.55
C TYR A 68 7.26 -9.85 -8.05
N ASP A 69 7.40 -9.66 -9.36
CA ASP A 69 7.78 -8.38 -9.98
C ASP A 69 6.74 -7.28 -9.67
N GLU A 70 5.45 -7.61 -9.75
CA GLU A 70 4.37 -6.69 -9.39
C GLU A 70 4.37 -6.37 -7.89
N TYR A 71 4.53 -7.39 -7.05
CA TYR A 71 4.62 -7.23 -5.59
C TYR A 71 5.75 -6.27 -5.21
N LEU A 72 6.94 -6.41 -5.80
CA LEU A 72 8.07 -5.53 -5.53
C LEU A 72 7.76 -4.06 -5.91
N CYS A 73 7.20 -3.84 -7.10
CA CYS A 73 6.82 -2.50 -7.55
C CYS A 73 5.76 -1.88 -6.62
N MET A 74 4.71 -2.65 -6.32
CA MET A 74 3.63 -2.24 -5.43
C MET A 74 4.12 -1.92 -4.02
N LYS A 75 5.08 -2.69 -3.49
CA LYS A 75 5.68 -2.43 -2.17
C LYS A 75 6.40 -1.09 -2.14
N VAL A 76 7.11 -0.72 -3.20
CA VAL A 76 7.73 0.61 -3.30
C VAL A 76 6.67 1.70 -3.45
N LEU A 77 5.61 1.47 -4.22
CA LEU A 77 4.50 2.43 -4.32
C LEU A 77 3.80 2.67 -2.97
N LEU A 78 3.73 1.67 -2.09
CA LEU A 78 3.25 1.83 -0.70
C LEU A 78 4.20 2.65 0.17
N LEU A 79 5.53 2.50 0.00
CA LEU A 79 6.49 3.41 0.64
C LEU A 79 6.27 4.87 0.19
N LEU A 80 5.82 5.07 -1.05
CA LEU A 80 5.58 6.35 -1.69
C LEU A 80 4.10 6.78 -1.67
N SER A 81 3.25 6.13 -0.87
CA SER A 81 1.80 6.39 -0.87
C SER A 81 1.37 7.49 0.09
N THR A 82 2.26 7.98 0.94
CA THR A 82 1.88 8.81 2.10
C THR A 82 2.94 9.86 2.36
N VAL A 83 2.56 11.14 2.34
CA VAL A 83 3.46 12.28 2.57
C VAL A 83 2.88 13.23 3.61
N PRO A 84 3.70 14.07 4.25
CA PRO A 84 3.19 15.16 5.09
C PRO A 84 2.34 16.15 4.30
N LYS A 85 1.37 16.80 4.96
CA LYS A 85 0.51 17.82 4.32
C LYS A 85 1.30 19.00 3.78
N GLU A 86 2.35 19.39 4.50
CA GLU A 86 3.30 20.43 4.13
C GLU A 86 4.23 20.05 2.96
N GLY A 87 4.16 18.80 2.49
CA GLY A 87 5.01 18.28 1.42
C GLY A 87 6.40 17.84 1.89
N LEU A 88 7.19 17.31 0.97
CA LEU A 88 8.58 16.93 1.22
C LEU A 88 9.53 18.05 0.80
N LYS A 89 10.70 18.12 1.45
CA LYS A 89 11.77 19.07 1.10
C LYS A 89 12.18 18.99 -0.38
N SER A 90 12.15 17.79 -0.96
CA SER A 90 12.51 17.52 -2.35
C SER A 90 11.33 16.88 -3.08
N GLN A 91 10.20 17.60 -3.15
CA GLN A 91 8.96 17.09 -3.72
C GLN A 91 9.12 16.63 -5.17
N THR A 92 9.83 17.38 -6.01
CA THR A 92 10.07 17.02 -7.43
C THR A 92 10.76 15.67 -7.57
N VAL A 93 11.82 15.42 -6.78
CA VAL A 93 12.54 14.14 -6.80
C VAL A 93 11.64 13.00 -6.32
N PHE A 94 10.80 13.24 -5.32
CA PHE A 94 9.83 12.26 -4.87
C PHE A 94 8.81 11.90 -5.97
N ASP A 95 8.27 12.91 -6.66
CA ASP A 95 7.31 12.70 -7.74
C ASP A 95 7.94 11.95 -8.92
N GLU A 96 9.19 12.24 -9.26
CA GLU A 96 9.98 11.51 -10.27
C GLU A 96 10.17 10.04 -9.90
N ILE A 97 10.62 9.75 -8.67
CA ILE A 97 10.81 8.38 -8.19
C ILE A 97 9.47 7.63 -8.21
N ARG A 98 8.40 8.26 -7.74
CA ARG A 98 7.06 7.66 -7.74
C ARG A 98 6.59 7.35 -9.16
N MET A 99 6.75 8.28 -10.10
CA MET A 99 6.42 8.09 -11.51
C MET A 99 7.23 6.94 -12.12
N MET A 100 8.52 6.84 -11.81
CA MET A 100 9.37 5.74 -12.26
C MET A 100 8.82 4.38 -11.81
N TYR A 101 8.43 4.23 -10.54
CA TYR A 101 7.87 2.96 -10.05
C TYR A 101 6.46 2.65 -10.58
N ILE A 102 5.67 3.66 -10.92
CA ILE A 102 4.42 3.46 -11.67
C ILE A 102 4.73 2.87 -13.06
N LYS A 103 5.76 3.40 -13.74
CA LYS A 103 6.24 2.88 -15.02
C LYS A 103 6.74 1.44 -14.93
N GLU A 104 7.53 1.11 -13.91
CA GLU A 104 8.02 -0.26 -13.67
C GLU A 104 6.88 -1.24 -13.38
N LEU A 105 5.85 -0.84 -12.62
CA LEU A 105 4.65 -1.66 -12.45
C LEU A 105 3.97 -1.94 -13.79
N GLY A 106 3.88 -0.92 -14.66
CA GLY A 106 3.36 -1.08 -16.01
C GLY A 106 4.15 -2.08 -16.85
N LYS A 107 5.48 -2.04 -16.79
CA LYS A 107 6.35 -3.01 -17.49
C LYS A 107 6.17 -4.42 -16.95
N ALA A 108 6.06 -4.59 -15.62
CA ALA A 108 5.83 -5.89 -14.99
C ALA A 108 4.50 -6.52 -15.44
N ILE A 109 3.45 -5.70 -15.62
CA ILE A 109 2.15 -6.13 -16.13
C ILE A 109 2.24 -6.57 -17.60
N VAL A 110 2.86 -5.77 -18.46
CA VAL A 110 3.02 -6.08 -19.90
C VAL A 110 3.85 -7.35 -20.11
N LYS A 111 4.84 -7.60 -19.26
CA LYS A 111 5.64 -8.84 -19.30
C LYS A 111 4.78 -10.09 -19.01
N ARG A 112 3.67 -9.94 -18.28
CA ARG A 112 2.77 -11.03 -17.90
C ARG A 112 1.63 -11.24 -18.90
N GLU A 113 1.04 -10.16 -19.40
CA GLU A 113 -0.13 -10.19 -20.30
C GLU A 113 0.22 -9.57 -21.66
N GLU A 114 0.06 -10.35 -22.74
CA GLU A 114 0.40 -9.89 -24.10
C GLU A 114 -0.62 -8.88 -24.66
N ASN A 115 -1.82 -8.78 -24.07
CA ASN A 115 -2.91 -7.95 -24.58
C ASN A 115 -3.06 -6.61 -23.85
N ALA A 116 -3.06 -5.51 -24.61
CA ALA A 116 -3.19 -4.14 -24.09
C ALA A 116 -4.46 -3.88 -23.26
N SER A 117 -5.61 -4.49 -23.61
CA SER A 117 -6.85 -4.30 -22.84
C SER A 117 -6.80 -5.00 -21.48
N GLN A 118 -6.16 -6.16 -21.41
CA GLN A 118 -5.92 -6.92 -20.18
C GLN A 118 -4.90 -6.21 -19.27
N ASN A 119 -3.88 -5.58 -19.86
CA ASN A 119 -2.89 -4.78 -19.13
C ASN A 119 -3.54 -3.64 -18.33
N TRP A 120 -4.50 -2.92 -18.93
CA TRP A 120 -5.19 -1.83 -18.24
C TRP A 120 -6.07 -2.34 -17.10
N GLN A 121 -6.85 -3.40 -17.35
CA GLN A 121 -7.69 -4.01 -16.32
C GLN A 121 -6.85 -4.51 -15.15
N ARG A 122 -5.71 -5.13 -15.42
CA ARG A 122 -4.77 -5.60 -14.40
C ARG A 122 -4.18 -4.45 -13.60
N PHE A 123 -3.73 -3.38 -14.27
CA PHE A 123 -3.22 -2.19 -13.57
C PHE A 123 -4.26 -1.63 -12.60
N TYR A 124 -5.52 -1.49 -13.04
CA TYR A 124 -6.63 -1.04 -12.18
C TYR A 124 -6.90 -1.99 -11.00
N GLN A 125 -6.82 -3.30 -11.21
CA GLN A 125 -7.00 -4.28 -10.13
C GLN A 125 -5.89 -4.17 -9.07
N LEU A 126 -4.64 -3.98 -9.51
CA LEU A 126 -3.49 -3.83 -8.60
C LEU A 126 -3.56 -2.50 -7.84
N THR A 127 -3.95 -1.39 -8.48
CA THR A 127 -4.14 -0.12 -7.77
C THR A 127 -5.30 -0.18 -6.77
N LYS A 128 -6.39 -0.89 -7.10
CA LYS A 128 -7.48 -1.14 -6.15
C LYS A 128 -7.01 -1.95 -4.92
N LEU A 129 -6.10 -2.90 -5.11
CA LEU A 129 -5.47 -3.61 -4.00
C LEU A 129 -4.63 -2.65 -3.12
N LEU A 130 -3.85 -1.76 -3.71
CA LEU A 130 -3.13 -0.71 -2.97
C LEU A 130 -4.07 0.23 -2.19
N ASP A 131 -5.22 0.58 -2.75
CA ASP A 131 -6.22 1.39 -2.05
C ASP A 131 -6.84 0.64 -0.87
N SER A 132 -7.14 -0.65 -1.03
CA SER A 132 -7.67 -1.47 0.07
C SER A 132 -6.70 -1.59 1.26
N MET A 133 -5.39 -1.51 0.99
CA MET A 133 -4.37 -1.45 2.04
C MET A 133 -4.51 -0.20 2.91
N GLN A 134 -4.95 0.93 2.36
CA GLN A 134 -5.09 2.20 3.10
C GLN A 134 -6.12 2.09 4.20
N GLU A 135 -7.30 1.56 3.87
CA GLU A 135 -8.39 1.37 4.84
C GLU A 135 -7.99 0.36 5.93
N MET A 136 -7.39 -0.76 5.55
CA MET A 136 -6.93 -1.77 6.52
C MET A 136 -5.84 -1.21 7.45
N VAL A 137 -4.81 -0.57 6.89
CA VAL A 137 -3.68 -0.05 7.70
C VAL A 137 -4.15 1.06 8.64
N LYS A 138 -5.14 1.85 8.25
CA LYS A 138 -5.77 2.84 9.14
C LYS A 138 -6.40 2.16 10.37
N GLY A 139 -7.10 1.03 10.19
CA GLY A 139 -7.64 0.23 11.30
C GLY A 139 -6.54 -0.35 12.20
N LEU A 140 -5.50 -0.92 11.59
CA LEU A 140 -4.35 -1.47 12.33
C LEU A 140 -3.60 -0.39 13.13
N LEU A 141 -3.40 0.80 12.56
CA LEU A 141 -2.77 1.93 13.25
C LEU A 141 -3.60 2.38 14.46
N GLN A 142 -4.93 2.45 14.33
CA GLN A 142 -5.81 2.83 15.45
C GLN A 142 -5.65 1.88 16.65
N ILE A 143 -5.65 0.57 16.41
CA ILE A 143 -5.46 -0.42 17.47
C ILE A 143 -4.04 -0.36 18.02
N CYS A 144 -3.02 -0.22 17.16
CA CYS A 144 -1.63 -0.08 17.57
C CYS A 144 -1.43 1.14 18.50
N PHE A 145 -2.00 2.30 18.15
CA PHE A 145 -1.92 3.49 18.99
C PHE A 145 -2.71 3.33 20.29
N TYR A 146 -3.88 2.68 20.23
CA TYR A 146 -4.68 2.40 21.42
C TYR A 146 -3.93 1.52 22.42
N THR A 147 -3.32 0.43 21.96
CA THR A 147 -2.54 -0.49 22.82
C THR A 147 -1.22 0.13 23.29
N PHE A 148 -0.59 0.99 22.49
CA PHE A 148 0.63 1.70 22.87
C PHE A 148 0.41 2.66 24.05
N VAL A 149 -0.69 3.42 24.00
CA VAL A 149 -1.08 4.39 25.03
C VAL A 149 -1.69 3.70 26.25
N ASN A 150 -2.52 2.67 26.04
CA ASN A 150 -3.19 1.95 27.11
C ASN A 150 -2.31 0.84 27.70
N LYS A 151 -1.64 1.16 28.82
CA LYS A 151 -0.74 0.22 29.53
C LYS A 151 -1.46 -0.95 30.22
N THR A 152 -2.79 -0.96 30.27
CA THR A 152 -3.59 -2.01 30.91
C THR A 152 -3.43 -3.37 30.23
N PHE A 153 -3.08 -3.39 28.93
CA PHE A 153 -2.92 -4.62 28.16
C PHE A 153 -1.55 -5.31 28.32
N SER A 154 -0.64 -4.73 29.11
CA SER A 154 0.72 -5.27 29.32
C SER A 154 1.47 -5.62 28.02
N VAL A 155 1.19 -4.89 26.93
CA VAL A 155 1.86 -5.08 25.63
C VAL A 155 3.20 -4.36 25.64
N GLU A 156 4.26 -5.09 25.35
CA GLU A 156 5.61 -4.54 25.21
C GLU A 156 5.86 -4.09 23.76
N PHE A 157 6.58 -2.98 23.61
CA PHE A 157 6.95 -2.42 22.32
C PHE A 157 8.47 -2.31 22.23
N PRO A 158 9.11 -2.91 21.22
CA PRO A 158 10.53 -2.69 20.94
C PRO A 158 10.84 -1.20 20.71
N GLU A 159 12.06 -0.78 21.07
CA GLU A 159 12.51 0.63 21.00
C GLU A 159 12.22 1.27 19.63
N MET A 160 12.56 0.58 18.55
CA MET A 160 12.33 1.07 17.18
C MET A 160 10.85 1.37 16.91
N LEU A 161 9.94 0.47 17.32
CA LEU A 161 8.49 0.68 17.12
C LEU A 161 7.99 1.80 18.03
N ALA A 162 8.46 1.87 19.27
CA ALA A 162 8.10 2.92 20.20
C ALA A 162 8.49 4.31 19.65
N GLU A 163 9.68 4.45 19.06
CA GLU A 163 10.12 5.70 18.44
C GLU A 163 9.25 6.10 17.25
N ILE A 164 8.94 5.14 16.35
CA ILE A 164 8.09 5.40 15.18
C ILE A 164 6.67 5.80 15.61
N ILE A 165 6.06 5.05 16.54
CA ILE A 165 4.70 5.28 17.01
C ILE A 165 4.61 6.64 17.72
N THR A 166 5.57 6.95 18.60
CA THR A 166 5.64 8.23 19.32
C THR A 166 5.67 9.42 18.35
N ASN A 167 6.43 9.30 17.26
CA ASN A 167 6.51 10.33 16.23
C ASN A 167 5.28 10.39 15.30
N GLN A 168 4.53 9.30 15.15
CA GLN A 168 3.35 9.22 14.28
C GLN A 168 2.05 9.67 14.95
N ILE A 169 1.82 9.35 16.22
CA ILE A 169 0.57 9.65 16.94
C ILE A 169 0.12 11.12 16.78
N PRO A 170 0.97 12.14 17.04
CA PRO A 170 0.53 13.54 16.89
C PRO A 170 0.16 13.86 15.44
N LYS A 171 0.95 13.39 14.48
CA LYS A 171 0.71 13.59 13.04
C LYS A 171 -0.61 13.00 12.57
N PHE A 172 -0.98 11.85 13.12
CA PHE A 172 -2.25 11.20 12.80
C PHE A 172 -3.45 11.93 13.42
N LYS A 173 -3.33 12.40 14.67
CA LYS A 173 -4.39 13.17 15.36
C LYS A 173 -4.67 14.52 14.71
N ASP A 174 -3.62 15.21 14.30
CA ASP A 174 -3.72 16.53 13.63
C ASP A 174 -4.08 16.38 12.14
N GLY A 175 -4.20 15.14 11.66
CA GLY A 175 -4.41 14.82 10.26
C GLY A 175 -3.30 15.38 9.37
N SER A 176 -2.07 15.54 9.86
CA SER A 176 -0.97 16.21 9.15
C SER A 176 -0.36 15.35 8.03
N VAL A 177 -1.00 14.24 7.68
CA VAL A 177 -0.54 13.27 6.70
C VAL A 177 -1.55 13.18 5.56
N LYS A 178 -1.07 13.25 4.33
CA LYS A 178 -1.86 13.18 3.11
C LYS A 178 -1.61 11.82 2.42
N PRO A 179 -2.64 10.96 2.28
CA PRO A 179 -2.56 9.82 1.38
C PRO A 179 -2.53 10.32 -0.06
N LEU A 180 -1.59 9.81 -0.84
CA LEU A 180 -1.40 10.10 -2.25
C LEU A 180 -1.93 8.93 -3.05
N LEU A 181 -3.20 8.56 -2.89
CA LEU A 181 -3.79 7.33 -3.44
C LEU A 181 -3.36 7.04 -4.90
N PRO A 182 -3.19 5.76 -5.28
CA PRO A 182 -3.14 5.35 -6.68
C PRO A 182 -4.50 5.40 -7.41
N SER A 183 -5.61 5.72 -6.73
CA SER A 183 -6.90 5.98 -7.41
C SER A 183 -6.92 7.30 -8.18
N LEU A 184 -7.02 7.17 -9.50
CA LEU A 184 -7.70 8.08 -10.45
C LEU A 184 -7.14 9.50 -10.68
N GLY A 185 -5.90 9.79 -10.31
CA GLY A 185 -5.28 11.08 -10.65
C GLY A 185 -4.47 11.14 -11.95
N VAL A 186 -4.07 10.01 -12.55
CA VAL A 186 -2.90 10.03 -13.46
C VAL A 186 -3.13 9.47 -14.86
N LEU A 187 -4.16 8.68 -15.16
CA LEU A 187 -4.31 8.14 -16.52
C LEU A 187 -5.77 8.13 -16.96
N PRO A 188 -6.20 8.98 -17.92
CA PRO A 188 -7.48 8.79 -18.58
C PRO A 188 -7.46 7.43 -19.29
N CYS A 189 -8.50 6.61 -19.09
CA CYS A 189 -8.78 5.49 -19.99
C CYS A 189 -8.77 6.04 -21.43
N PRO A 190 -7.86 5.60 -22.31
CA PRO A 190 -7.91 6.03 -23.68
C PRO A 190 -9.16 5.41 -24.32
N SER A 191 -10.02 6.25 -24.88
CA SER A 191 -11.22 5.85 -25.63
C SER A 191 -10.91 5.08 -26.93
N LYS A 192 -9.62 4.82 -27.21
CA LYS A 192 -9.11 4.00 -28.31
C LYS A 192 -8.03 3.04 -27.80
N PRO A 193 -7.93 1.81 -28.33
CA PRO A 193 -6.86 0.88 -27.97
C PRO A 193 -5.52 1.41 -28.48
N GLN A 194 -4.83 2.19 -27.66
CA GLN A 194 -3.42 2.54 -27.85
C GLN A 194 -2.55 1.57 -27.05
N PRO A 195 -1.33 1.25 -27.53
CA PRO A 195 -0.39 0.44 -26.77
C PRO A 195 -0.13 1.04 -25.39
N PHE A 196 -0.28 0.24 -24.34
CA PHE A 196 -0.06 0.64 -22.94
C PHE A 196 1.33 1.27 -22.72
N SER A 197 2.33 0.84 -23.51
CA SER A 197 3.68 1.41 -23.56
C SER A 197 3.70 2.89 -23.97
N LEU A 198 2.94 3.28 -25.00
CA LEU A 198 2.89 4.65 -25.52
C LEU A 198 2.23 5.61 -24.51
N ILE A 199 1.23 5.16 -23.75
CA ILE A 199 0.54 6.02 -22.76
C ILE A 199 1.45 6.31 -21.56
N MET A 200 2.24 5.32 -21.13
CA MET A 200 3.23 5.47 -20.07
C MET A 200 4.41 6.37 -20.48
N GLU A 201 4.67 6.51 -21.79
CA GLU A 201 5.61 7.49 -22.35
C GLU A 201 4.98 8.89 -22.49
N HIS A 202 3.71 8.98 -22.88
CA HIS A 202 3.01 10.24 -23.15
C HIS A 202 2.41 10.95 -21.94
N ASN A 203 2.21 10.30 -20.77
CA ASN A 203 1.72 10.97 -19.56
C ASN A 203 2.78 11.77 -18.79
N THR A 204 3.75 12.34 -19.52
CA THR A 204 4.76 13.29 -19.07
C THR A 204 4.25 14.73 -18.93
N CYS A 205 2.99 15.01 -19.28
CA CYS A 205 2.43 16.37 -19.25
C CYS A 205 1.08 16.43 -18.53
N GLY A 206 1.00 17.18 -17.41
CA GLY A 206 -0.29 17.59 -16.85
C GLY A 206 -0.41 17.74 -15.34
N LEU A 207 0.57 18.33 -14.65
CA LEU A 207 0.30 19.03 -13.38
C LEU A 207 0.09 20.51 -13.70
N THR A 208 -1.08 20.87 -14.22
CA THR A 208 -1.56 22.25 -14.21
C THR A 208 -2.59 22.41 -13.08
N PRO A 209 -2.45 23.42 -12.19
CA PRO A 209 -3.49 23.71 -11.21
C PRO A 209 -4.79 24.11 -11.92
N PRO A 210 -5.97 23.84 -11.33
CA PRO A 210 -7.22 24.29 -11.91
C PRO A 210 -7.19 25.82 -12.02
N ASN A 211 -7.28 26.31 -13.26
CA ASN A 211 -7.44 27.72 -13.57
C ASN A 211 -8.67 28.23 -12.80
N LEU A 212 -8.43 29.18 -11.89
CA LEU A 212 -9.40 30.23 -11.60
C LEU A 212 -9.63 31.00 -12.91
N VAL A 213 -10.88 31.03 -13.35
CA VAL A 213 -11.35 31.88 -14.45
C VAL A 213 -12.40 32.82 -13.83
N PRO A 214 -12.42 34.10 -14.22
CA PRO A 214 -12.70 35.23 -13.32
C PRO A 214 -14.15 35.41 -12.90
#